data_AF-A0A4Q8AM48-F1
#
_entry.id   AF-A0A4Q8AM48-F1
#
_cell.length_a   1.000
_cell.length_b   1.000
_cell.length_c   1.000
_cell.angle_alpha   90.00
_cell.angle_beta   90.00
_cell.angle_gamma   90.00
#
_symmetry.space_group_name_H-M   'P 1'
#
loop_
_entity.id
_entity.type
_entity.pdbx_description
1 polymer ?
#
loop_
_entity_poly.entity_id
_entity_poly.type
_entity_poly.pdbx_seq_one_letter_code
_entity_poly.pdbx_strand_id
1 'polypeptide(L)'
;MLYSCACAKQPPSAKRYFDLYGISEDVDIVGSSLYQENIVQAVAARRGDRLNVALVPEPANPHDKYAVRVDVIVNGQQLKAGYLRRGEAREYHKLLRPLAEDGVIGVAKARAWKGDAGWRLYLRLNGPEWALPRKAPVDDGLVLIAERETVVTGEEDFQPALKALIGRRKSVEHTFRLDLGSVPTGRNIGAPAIAAYDGENQVGRLTVGKSAEYMSAVRHALGRGFTPYAIGIVERDPNRGIQVTLYLPISKYRSNAEQYFYSPVTGPNQMH
;
A
#
# COMPACT_ATOMS: atom_id res chain seq x y z
N MET A 1 22.94 8.60 -39.93
CA MET A 1 23.52 9.86 -40.45
C MET A 1 22.48 10.96 -40.19
N LEU A 2 22.63 12.01 -39.39
CA LEU A 2 23.58 12.46 -38.37
C LEU A 2 22.87 13.67 -37.71
N TYR A 3 22.69 13.72 -36.39
CA TYR A 3 22.64 14.91 -35.50
C TYR A 3 22.61 14.35 -34.05
N SER A 4 23.73 14.27 -33.31
CA SER A 4 24.50 15.31 -32.58
C SER A 4 23.96 15.60 -31.16
N CYS A 5 24.84 15.38 -30.17
CA CYS A 5 24.71 15.71 -28.74
C CYS A 5 24.63 17.22 -28.48
N ALA A 6 23.78 17.65 -27.54
CA ALA A 6 24.18 18.20 -26.23
C ALA A 6 22.99 18.81 -25.46
N CYS A 7 22.92 18.43 -24.18
CA CYS A 7 22.40 19.15 -23.01
C CYS A 7 20.94 19.62 -22.91
N ALA A 8 20.42 19.38 -21.70
CA ALA A 8 19.29 20.03 -21.05
C ALA A 8 17.88 19.67 -21.52
N LYS A 9 17.49 18.40 -21.37
CA LYS A 9 16.13 18.15 -20.85
C LYS A 9 16.25 18.18 -19.33
N GLN A 10 15.71 19.23 -18.72
CA GLN A 10 15.60 19.38 -17.27
C GLN A 10 15.19 18.04 -16.65
N PRO A 11 15.80 17.60 -15.52
CA PRO A 11 15.29 16.43 -14.82
C PRO A 11 13.82 16.68 -14.49
N PRO A 12 12.90 15.71 -14.72
CA PRO A 12 11.50 15.90 -14.38
C PRO A 12 11.39 16.37 -12.93
N SER A 13 10.82 17.56 -12.77
CA SER A 13 11.04 18.44 -11.61
C SER A 13 10.21 18.11 -10.37
N ALA A 14 9.74 16.87 -10.21
CA ALA A 14 9.29 16.34 -8.93
C ALA A 14 9.22 14.81 -9.01
N LYS A 15 10.12 14.10 -8.33
CA LYS A 15 9.94 12.67 -8.04
C LYS A 15 8.62 12.53 -7.28
N ARG A 16 7.66 11.80 -7.85
CA ARG A 16 6.42 11.44 -7.16
C ARG A 16 6.67 10.15 -6.40
N TYR A 17 6.31 10.09 -5.14
CA TYR A 17 6.41 8.84 -4.39
C TYR A 17 5.05 8.14 -4.35
N PHE A 18 5.08 6.81 -4.45
CA PHE A 18 3.91 5.95 -4.38
C PHE A 18 4.09 4.96 -3.23
N ASP A 19 3.19 4.96 -2.24
CA ASP A 19 3.30 4.00 -1.15
C ASP A 19 3.00 2.57 -1.65
N LEU A 20 3.99 1.70 -1.58
CA LEU A 20 3.89 0.27 -1.81
C LEU A 20 3.19 -0.41 -0.64
N TYR A 21 2.41 -1.43 -1.00
CA TYR A 21 1.59 -2.19 -0.07
C TYR A 21 2.40 -3.34 0.56
N GLY A 22 2.12 -3.64 1.83
CA GLY A 22 2.72 -4.77 2.53
C GLY A 22 2.12 -4.98 3.92
N ILE A 23 1.54 -6.16 4.15
CA ILE A 23 0.97 -6.56 5.46
C ILE A 23 1.77 -7.67 6.13
N SER A 24 2.59 -8.39 5.36
CA SER A 24 3.19 -9.64 5.81
C SER A 24 4.48 -9.90 5.04
N GLU A 25 5.59 -9.54 5.68
CA GLU A 25 6.94 -10.13 5.64
C GLU A 25 7.96 -9.04 5.98
N ASP A 26 8.88 -9.34 6.89
CA ASP A 26 10.02 -8.48 7.23
C ASP A 26 11.15 -8.78 6.23
N VAL A 27 11.08 -8.16 5.04
CA VAL A 27 12.11 -8.32 3.99
C VAL A 27 13.39 -7.63 4.45
N ASP A 28 14.45 -8.42 4.66
CA ASP A 28 15.72 -7.94 5.17
C ASP A 28 16.50 -7.10 4.13
N ILE A 29 17.03 -5.96 4.57
CA ILE A 29 17.92 -5.11 3.76
C ILE A 29 19.36 -5.56 3.92
N VAL A 30 19.94 -6.01 2.82
CA VAL A 30 21.35 -6.41 2.78
C VAL A 30 22.27 -5.22 2.46
N GLY A 31 23.53 -5.36 2.88
CA GLY A 31 24.54 -4.30 2.73
C GLY A 31 24.34 -3.10 3.68
N SER A 32 23.42 -3.19 4.63
CA SER A 32 23.12 -2.13 5.61
C SER A 32 24.31 -1.78 6.52
N SER A 33 25.25 -2.70 6.73
CA SER A 33 26.49 -2.44 7.47
C SER A 33 27.35 -1.33 6.85
N LEU A 34 27.27 -1.12 5.53
CA LEU A 34 28.01 -0.07 4.83
C LEU A 34 27.37 1.32 4.97
N TYR A 35 26.16 1.40 5.51
CA TYR A 35 25.34 2.62 5.52
C TYR A 35 24.80 2.95 6.91
N GLN A 36 25.51 2.56 7.97
CA GLN A 36 25.07 2.74 9.35
C GLN A 36 24.81 4.22 9.71
N GLU A 37 25.65 5.14 9.24
CA GLU A 37 25.47 6.58 9.50
C GLU A 37 24.11 7.08 9.00
N ASN A 38 23.72 6.69 7.78
CA ASN A 38 22.44 7.05 7.17
C ASN A 38 21.26 6.48 7.98
N ILE A 39 21.37 5.23 8.44
CA ILE A 39 20.31 4.57 9.22
C ILE A 39 20.19 5.22 10.62
N VAL A 40 21.31 5.50 11.28
CA VAL A 40 21.35 6.18 12.59
C VAL A 40 20.70 7.55 12.49
N GLN A 41 21.06 8.33 11.47
CA GLN A 41 20.45 9.64 11.21
C GLN A 41 18.93 9.53 11.05
N ALA A 42 18.45 8.52 10.31
CA ALA A 42 17.02 8.34 10.09
C ALA A 42 16.24 7.95 11.34
N VAL A 43 16.77 7.02 12.14
CA VAL A 43 16.15 6.62 13.40
C VAL A 43 16.10 7.79 14.38
N ALA A 44 17.19 8.55 14.50
CA ALA A 44 17.27 9.72 15.37
C ALA A 44 16.25 10.80 14.97
N ALA A 45 16.14 11.10 13.67
CA ALA A 45 15.22 12.12 13.15
C ALA A 45 13.74 11.78 13.41
N ARG A 46 13.36 10.50 13.35
CA ARG A 46 11.96 10.08 13.56
C ARG A 46 11.55 9.84 15.01
N ARG A 47 12.49 9.79 15.95
CA ARG A 47 12.23 9.41 17.35
C ARG A 47 11.42 8.10 17.45
N GLY A 48 11.75 7.11 16.62
CA GLY A 48 11.03 5.83 16.58
C GLY A 48 11.68 4.81 15.62
N ASP A 49 11.20 3.57 15.67
CA ASP A 49 11.73 2.44 14.90
C ASP A 49 11.10 2.27 13.51
N ARG A 50 10.14 3.13 13.12
CA ARG A 50 9.44 3.04 11.83
C ARG A 50 9.88 4.12 10.84
N LEU A 51 10.55 3.70 9.78
CA LEU A 51 11.08 4.56 8.73
C LEU A 51 10.27 4.44 7.45
N ASN A 52 10.23 5.52 6.66
CA ASN A 52 9.81 5.44 5.27
C ASN A 52 11.06 5.14 4.45
N VAL A 53 10.96 4.22 3.51
CA VAL A 53 12.05 3.87 2.61
C VAL A 53 11.60 3.94 1.17
N ALA A 54 12.41 4.51 0.29
CA ALA A 54 12.23 4.48 -1.15
C ALA A 54 12.92 3.24 -1.72
N LEU A 55 12.25 2.56 -2.65
CA LEU A 55 12.82 1.48 -3.44
C LEU A 55 13.18 2.01 -4.83
N VAL A 56 14.47 2.01 -5.15
CA VAL A 56 15.03 2.64 -6.34
C VAL A 56 15.65 1.57 -7.24
N PRO A 57 15.06 1.24 -8.40
CA PRO A 57 15.66 0.29 -9.33
C PRO A 57 16.93 0.88 -9.95
N GLU A 58 18.01 0.09 -10.00
CA GLU A 58 19.29 0.47 -10.60
C GLU A 58 19.61 -0.45 -11.80
N PRO A 59 18.91 -0.30 -12.96
CA PRO A 59 19.11 -1.19 -14.12
C PRO A 59 20.51 -1.12 -14.73
N ALA A 60 21.26 -0.04 -14.47
CA ALA A 60 22.64 0.17 -14.88
C ALA A 60 23.67 -0.29 -13.83
N ASN A 61 23.25 -0.94 -12.73
CA ASN A 61 24.17 -1.41 -11.71
C ASN A 61 25.11 -2.49 -12.29
N PRO A 62 26.44 -2.38 -12.11
CA PRO A 62 27.41 -3.27 -12.75
C PRO A 62 27.39 -4.71 -12.20
N HIS A 63 26.84 -4.93 -11.01
CA HIS A 63 26.85 -6.24 -10.34
C HIS A 63 25.54 -7.01 -10.52
N ASP A 64 24.41 -6.29 -10.65
CA ASP A 64 23.10 -6.88 -10.84
C ASP A 64 22.16 -5.91 -11.54
N LYS A 65 21.79 -6.21 -12.79
CA LYS A 65 20.87 -5.40 -13.59
C LYS A 65 19.43 -5.34 -13.04
N TYR A 66 19.11 -6.13 -12.03
CA TYR A 66 17.84 -6.09 -11.31
C TYR A 66 17.97 -5.51 -9.90
N ALA A 67 19.12 -4.91 -9.56
CA ALA A 67 19.35 -4.33 -8.25
C ALA A 67 18.25 -3.32 -7.89
N VAL A 68 17.72 -3.44 -6.68
CA VAL A 68 16.81 -2.46 -6.08
C VAL A 68 17.50 -1.90 -4.84
N ARG A 69 17.96 -0.65 -4.96
CA ARG A 69 18.53 0.10 -3.85
C ARG A 69 17.41 0.52 -2.91
N VAL A 70 17.67 0.49 -1.61
CA VAL A 70 16.74 0.99 -0.59
C VAL A 70 17.32 2.22 0.08
N ASP A 71 16.58 3.32 0.04
CA ASP A 71 16.97 4.61 0.62
C ASP A 71 16.01 4.97 1.77
N VAL A 72 16.51 5.30 2.95
CA VAL A 72 15.68 5.90 4.01
C VAL A 72 15.34 7.34 3.64
N ILE A 73 14.09 7.74 3.87
CA ILE A 73 13.60 9.10 3.60
C ILE A 73 13.62 9.92 4.89
N VAL A 74 14.47 10.94 4.95
CA VAL A 74 14.68 11.83 6.11
C VAL A 74 14.72 13.26 5.65
N ASN A 75 13.88 14.13 6.22
CA ASN A 75 13.85 15.57 5.90
C ASN A 75 13.79 15.86 4.38
N GLY A 76 13.06 15.03 3.63
CA GLY A 76 12.94 15.14 2.17
C GLY A 76 14.13 14.57 1.37
N GLN A 77 15.19 14.10 2.03
CA GLN A 77 16.35 13.48 1.40
C GLN A 77 16.25 11.95 1.37
N GLN A 78 16.77 11.34 0.31
CA GLN A 78 16.96 9.89 0.18
C GLN A 78 18.39 9.56 0.58
N LEU A 79 18.57 8.85 1.69
CA LEU A 79 19.88 8.39 2.14
C LEU A 79 19.97 6.87 1.93
N LYS A 80 20.97 6.42 1.18
CA LYS A 80 21.15 5.00 0.88
C LYS A 80 21.29 4.18 2.17
N ALA A 81 20.51 3.12 2.30
CA ALA A 81 20.51 2.25 3.48
C ALA A 81 20.85 0.79 3.15
N GLY A 82 20.86 0.42 1.87
CA GLY A 82 21.27 -0.90 1.42
C GLY A 82 20.57 -1.29 0.12
N TYR A 83 20.34 -2.60 -0.03
CA TYR A 83 19.68 -3.19 -1.19
C TYR A 83 18.69 -4.27 -0.76
N LEU A 84 17.67 -4.51 -1.59
CA LEU A 84 16.93 -5.76 -1.52
C LEU A 84 17.87 -6.92 -1.85
N ARG A 85 17.62 -8.07 -1.24
CA ARG A 85 18.25 -9.34 -1.63
C ARG A 85 17.91 -9.68 -3.08
N ARG A 86 18.79 -10.43 -3.76
CA ARG A 86 18.71 -10.65 -5.22
C ARG A 86 17.38 -11.25 -5.70
N GLY A 87 16.76 -12.14 -4.91
CA GLY A 87 15.50 -12.79 -5.27
C GLY A 87 14.36 -11.77 -5.31
N GLU A 88 14.19 -11.06 -4.20
CA GLU A 88 13.21 -10.02 -3.97
C GLU A 88 13.44 -8.85 -4.93
N ALA A 89 14.70 -8.45 -5.16
CA ALA A 89 15.07 -7.43 -6.12
C ALA A 89 14.60 -7.77 -7.53
N ARG A 90 14.79 -9.01 -8.00
CA ARG A 90 14.35 -9.44 -9.34
C ARG A 90 12.84 -9.38 -9.52
N GLU A 91 12.11 -9.69 -8.47
CA GLU A 91 10.66 -9.64 -8.42
C GLU A 91 10.14 -8.20 -8.42
N TYR A 92 10.62 -7.39 -7.49
CA TYR A 92 10.25 -5.97 -7.36
C TYR A 92 10.75 -5.10 -8.50
N HIS A 93 11.88 -5.41 -9.13
CA HIS A 93 12.42 -4.62 -10.22
C HIS A 93 11.47 -4.56 -11.44
N LYS A 94 10.70 -5.63 -11.69
CA LYS A 94 9.69 -5.64 -12.76
C LYS A 94 8.57 -4.63 -12.50
N LEU A 95 8.23 -4.45 -11.23
CA LEU A 95 7.20 -3.52 -10.76
C LEU A 95 7.71 -2.07 -10.73
N LEU A 96 8.92 -1.87 -10.20
CA LEU A 96 9.47 -0.56 -9.89
C LEU A 96 10.09 0.14 -11.10
N ARG A 97 10.64 -0.61 -12.07
CA ARG A 97 11.31 0.01 -13.22
C ARG A 97 10.37 0.89 -14.06
N PRO A 98 9.18 0.43 -14.48
CA PRO A 98 8.27 1.29 -15.23
C PRO A 98 7.85 2.53 -14.45
N LEU A 99 7.56 2.37 -13.14
CA LEU A 99 7.24 3.51 -12.26
C LEU A 99 8.39 4.53 -12.25
N ALA A 100 9.63 4.06 -12.10
CA ALA A 100 10.80 4.92 -12.07
C ALA A 100 11.05 5.63 -13.42
N GLU A 101 10.79 4.95 -14.55
CA GLU A 101 10.82 5.54 -15.90
C GLU A 101 9.78 6.67 -16.04
N ASP A 102 8.64 6.54 -15.38
CA ASP A 102 7.58 7.55 -15.30
C ASP A 102 7.81 8.62 -14.20
N GLY A 103 8.97 8.60 -13.53
CA GLY A 103 9.32 9.55 -12.47
C GLY A 103 8.65 9.28 -11.11
N VAL A 104 8.07 8.09 -10.94
CA VAL A 104 7.42 7.60 -9.72
C VAL A 104 8.35 6.65 -8.94
N ILE A 105 8.46 6.84 -7.63
CA ILE A 105 9.29 6.02 -6.74
C ILE A 105 8.42 5.29 -5.72
N GLY A 106 8.51 3.97 -5.67
CA GLY A 106 7.83 3.16 -4.65
C GLY A 106 8.39 3.44 -3.24
N VAL A 107 7.51 3.64 -2.26
CA VAL A 107 7.85 3.88 -0.85
C VAL A 107 7.24 2.79 0.02
N ALA A 108 8.02 2.17 0.88
CA ALA A 108 7.52 1.21 1.86
C ALA A 108 7.76 1.70 3.29
N LYS A 109 7.11 1.04 4.25
CA LYS A 109 7.48 1.17 5.66
C LYS A 109 8.58 0.16 5.99
N ALA A 110 9.58 0.59 6.72
CA ALA A 110 10.61 -0.28 7.28
C ALA A 110 10.63 -0.17 8.80
N ARG A 111 10.94 -1.29 9.46
CA ARG A 111 11.26 -1.34 10.88
C ARG A 111 12.76 -1.40 11.06
N ALA A 112 13.28 -0.50 11.89
CA ALA A 112 14.66 -0.50 12.33
C ALA A 112 14.83 -1.36 13.58
N TRP A 113 15.83 -2.22 13.58
CA TRP A 113 16.18 -3.08 14.70
C TRP A 113 17.66 -2.91 15.05
N LYS A 114 17.96 -2.60 16.31
CA LYS A 114 19.33 -2.50 16.80
C LYS A 114 19.78 -3.85 17.34
N GLY A 115 20.79 -4.44 16.71
CA GLY A 115 21.51 -5.61 17.22
C GLY A 115 22.98 -5.28 17.53
N ASP A 116 23.73 -6.30 17.91
CA ASP A 116 25.15 -6.14 18.30
C ASP A 116 26.04 -5.65 17.15
N ALA A 117 25.68 -6.00 15.91
CA ALA A 117 26.38 -5.58 14.69
C ALA A 117 25.90 -4.22 14.13
N GLY A 118 25.06 -3.49 14.86
CA GLY A 118 24.47 -2.22 14.43
C GLY A 118 22.99 -2.32 14.05
N TRP A 119 22.51 -1.32 13.31
CA TRP A 119 21.13 -1.23 12.86
C TRP A 119 20.88 -2.08 11.63
N ARG A 120 19.79 -2.84 11.67
CA ARG A 120 19.19 -3.54 10.54
C ARG A 120 17.85 -2.93 10.20
N LEU A 121 17.44 -3.08 8.95
CA LEU A 121 16.15 -2.62 8.46
C LEU A 121 15.41 -3.80 7.86
N TYR A 122 14.13 -3.90 8.20
CA TYR A 122 13.20 -4.89 7.67
C TYR A 122 12.05 -4.15 7.02
N LEU A 123 11.87 -4.32 5.71
CA LEU A 123 10.74 -3.71 5.00
C LEU A 123 9.50 -4.55 5.25
N ARG A 124 8.37 -3.86 5.40
CA ARG A 124 7.05 -4.48 5.26
C ARG A 124 6.65 -4.43 3.81
N LEU A 125 6.86 -5.53 3.12
CA LEU A 125 6.54 -5.71 1.71
C LEU A 125 5.86 -7.06 1.57
N ASN A 126 4.74 -7.09 0.85
CA ASN A 126 4.18 -8.37 0.38
C ASN A 126 4.94 -8.83 -0.89
N GLY A 127 4.51 -9.89 -1.56
CA GLY A 127 4.95 -10.15 -2.94
C GLY A 127 4.69 -8.94 -3.85
N PRO A 128 5.50 -8.71 -4.90
CA PRO A 128 5.33 -7.56 -5.81
C PRO A 128 3.93 -7.48 -6.44
N GLU A 129 3.23 -8.61 -6.54
CA GLU A 129 1.86 -8.69 -7.02
C GLU A 129 0.83 -8.00 -6.14
N TRP A 130 1.17 -7.77 -4.86
CA TRP A 130 0.37 -7.06 -3.87
C TRP A 130 0.81 -5.62 -3.69
N ALA A 131 2.03 -5.28 -4.10
CA ALA A 131 2.69 -4.01 -3.79
C ALA A 131 2.14 -2.80 -4.57
N LEU A 132 1.30 -3.05 -5.59
CA LEU A 132 0.44 -2.06 -6.24
C LEU A 132 -1.00 -2.56 -6.16
N PRO A 133 -2.00 -1.67 -6.05
CA PRO A 133 -3.38 -2.06 -6.20
C PRO A 133 -3.56 -2.48 -7.66
N ARG A 134 -3.74 -3.78 -7.92
CA ARG A 134 -3.89 -4.33 -9.29
C ARG A 134 -5.01 -3.67 -10.09
N LYS A 135 -5.96 -3.06 -9.39
CA LYS A 135 -6.99 -2.15 -9.92
C LYS A 135 -7.18 -0.98 -8.94
N ALA A 136 -6.17 -0.13 -8.77
CA ALA A 136 -6.50 1.23 -8.30
C ALA A 136 -7.58 1.77 -9.25
N PRO A 137 -8.69 2.32 -8.72
CA PRO A 137 -9.64 3.03 -9.54
C PRO A 137 -8.93 4.19 -10.22
N VAL A 138 -9.31 4.45 -11.47
CA VAL A 138 -8.96 5.67 -12.20
C VAL A 138 -9.45 6.91 -11.42
N ASP A 139 -8.79 8.04 -11.67
CA ASP A 139 -9.20 9.39 -11.23
C ASP A 139 -9.13 9.68 -9.71
N ASP A 140 -10.29 9.64 -9.03
CA ASP A 140 -10.54 10.16 -7.67
C ASP A 140 -10.51 9.06 -6.58
N GLY A 141 -9.99 7.88 -6.93
CA GLY A 141 -9.88 6.74 -6.02
C GLY A 141 -8.85 6.93 -4.91
N LEU A 142 -9.27 6.81 -3.65
CA LEU A 142 -8.37 6.72 -2.50
C LEU A 142 -8.39 5.33 -1.89
N VAL A 143 -7.27 4.61 -1.96
CA VAL A 143 -7.17 3.27 -1.39
C VAL A 143 -6.73 3.35 0.08
N LEU A 144 -7.48 2.72 0.97
CA LEU A 144 -7.12 2.57 2.37
C LEU A 144 -5.88 1.67 2.52
N ILE A 145 -5.02 2.01 3.49
CA ILE A 145 -3.82 1.22 3.81
C ILE A 145 -4.22 -0.20 4.23
N ALA A 146 -3.82 -1.19 3.44
CA ALA A 146 -3.97 -2.59 3.80
C ALA A 146 -2.95 -2.92 4.90
N GLU A 147 -3.41 -3.28 6.11
CA GLU A 147 -2.52 -3.67 7.23
C GLU A 147 -3.02 -4.88 8.02
N ARG A 148 -4.33 -5.10 8.10
CA ARG A 148 -4.93 -6.23 8.81
C ARG A 148 -6.16 -6.77 8.08
N GLU A 149 -6.36 -8.07 8.19
CA GLU A 149 -7.59 -8.72 7.75
C GLU A 149 -8.78 -8.24 8.58
N THR A 150 -9.86 -7.91 7.89
CA THR A 150 -11.14 -7.54 8.45
C THR A 150 -12.23 -8.26 7.66
N VAL A 151 -12.92 -9.16 8.36
CA VAL A 151 -14.02 -9.96 7.81
C VAL A 151 -15.18 -9.04 7.40
N VAL A 152 -15.68 -9.27 6.20
CA VAL A 152 -16.95 -8.71 5.73
C VAL A 152 -18.09 -9.59 6.26
N THR A 153 -19.29 -9.05 6.37
CA THR A 153 -20.49 -9.77 6.82
C THR A 153 -21.63 -9.56 5.83
N GLY A 154 -22.59 -10.49 5.84
CA GLY A 154 -23.75 -10.44 4.95
C GLY A 154 -23.43 -10.89 3.52
N GLU A 155 -22.29 -11.53 3.27
CA GLU A 155 -21.92 -12.05 1.95
C GLU A 155 -22.87 -13.14 1.44
N GLU A 156 -23.59 -13.82 2.34
CA GLU A 156 -24.64 -14.79 2.01
C GLU A 156 -25.75 -14.17 1.14
N ASP A 157 -26.05 -12.88 1.32
CA ASP A 157 -27.04 -12.13 0.55
C ASP A 157 -26.55 -11.82 -0.88
N PHE A 158 -25.23 -11.90 -1.12
CA PHE A 158 -24.57 -11.42 -2.34
C PHE A 158 -23.81 -12.52 -3.10
N GLN A 159 -24.09 -13.80 -2.82
CA GLN A 159 -23.43 -14.93 -3.47
C GLN A 159 -23.46 -14.89 -5.01
N PRO A 160 -24.53 -14.46 -5.70
CA PRO A 160 -24.51 -14.33 -7.17
C PRO A 160 -23.44 -13.35 -7.68
N ALA A 161 -23.33 -12.15 -7.08
CA ALA A 161 -22.33 -11.16 -7.44
C ALA A 161 -20.91 -11.69 -7.16
N LEU A 162 -20.72 -12.32 -6.00
CA LEU A 162 -19.46 -12.94 -5.60
C LEU A 162 -19.03 -14.09 -6.54
N LYS A 163 -19.98 -14.91 -7.00
CA LYS A 163 -19.72 -15.98 -7.98
C LYS A 163 -19.26 -15.41 -9.32
N ALA A 164 -19.87 -14.32 -9.77
CA ALA A 164 -19.46 -13.63 -10.99
C ALA A 164 -18.05 -13.05 -10.86
N LEU A 165 -17.74 -12.44 -9.72
CA LEU A 165 -16.43 -11.85 -9.43
C LEU A 165 -15.30 -12.90 -9.40
N ILE A 166 -15.46 -13.99 -8.64
CA ILE A 166 -14.39 -15.01 -8.48
C ILE A 166 -14.29 -15.96 -9.68
N GLY A 167 -15.38 -16.16 -10.43
CA GLY A 167 -15.44 -17.11 -11.52
C GLY A 167 -15.11 -18.54 -11.05
N ARG A 168 -14.22 -19.24 -11.75
CA ARG A 168 -13.79 -20.61 -11.40
C ARG A 168 -12.61 -20.68 -10.43
N ARG A 169 -12.07 -19.54 -9.99
CA ARG A 169 -10.88 -19.50 -9.14
C ARG A 169 -11.23 -19.92 -7.71
N LYS A 170 -10.25 -20.46 -7.00
CA LYS A 170 -10.39 -20.78 -5.56
C LYS A 170 -10.34 -19.52 -4.70
N SER A 171 -9.50 -18.57 -5.10
CA SER A 171 -9.33 -17.28 -4.46
C SER A 171 -8.93 -16.23 -5.52
N VAL A 172 -9.36 -14.98 -5.33
CA VAL A 172 -8.96 -13.83 -6.13
C VAL A 172 -8.81 -12.60 -5.24
N GLU A 173 -7.74 -11.85 -5.43
CA GLU A 173 -7.59 -10.51 -4.87
C GLU A 173 -8.45 -9.53 -5.68
N HIS A 174 -9.10 -8.59 -4.98
CA HIS A 174 -9.93 -7.59 -5.60
C HIS A 174 -9.92 -6.26 -4.83
N THR A 175 -10.17 -5.17 -5.54
CA THR A 175 -10.29 -3.83 -4.94
C THR A 175 -11.77 -3.48 -4.83
N PHE A 176 -12.22 -3.20 -3.61
CA PHE A 176 -13.62 -2.96 -3.28
C PHE A 176 -13.85 -1.49 -3.02
N ARG A 177 -14.86 -0.91 -3.68
CA ARG A 177 -15.34 0.42 -3.34
C ARG A 177 -16.01 0.35 -1.98
N LEU A 178 -15.72 1.32 -1.13
CA LEU A 178 -16.36 1.49 0.17
C LEU A 178 -17.38 2.62 0.09
N ASP A 179 -18.53 2.40 0.70
CA ASP A 179 -19.56 3.43 0.78
C ASP A 179 -20.24 3.43 2.16
N LEU A 180 -20.97 4.52 2.43
CA LEU A 180 -21.81 4.64 3.60
C LEU A 180 -23.12 3.91 3.35
N GLY A 181 -23.49 3.03 4.28
CA GLY A 181 -24.77 2.38 4.29
C GLY A 181 -25.31 2.24 5.71
N SER A 182 -26.31 1.37 5.84
CA SER A 182 -26.89 1.00 7.12
C SER A 182 -27.09 -0.50 7.20
N VAL A 183 -27.13 -1.04 8.41
CA VAL A 183 -27.49 -2.44 8.63
C VAL A 183 -28.95 -2.65 8.23
N PRO A 184 -29.25 -3.58 7.31
CA PRO A 184 -30.61 -3.74 6.78
C PRO A 184 -31.54 -4.54 7.69
N THR A 185 -31.00 -5.44 8.52
CA THR A 185 -31.78 -6.40 9.31
C THR A 185 -31.09 -6.76 10.64
N GLY A 186 -31.84 -7.37 11.56
CA GLY A 186 -31.33 -7.89 12.83
C GLY A 186 -31.22 -6.84 13.95
N ARG A 187 -30.44 -7.17 14.99
CA ARG A 187 -30.38 -6.41 16.25
C ARG A 187 -29.94 -4.94 16.08
N ASN A 188 -29.12 -4.65 15.07
CA ASN A 188 -28.56 -3.32 14.82
C ASN A 188 -29.17 -2.64 13.60
N ILE A 189 -30.40 -2.97 13.21
CA ILE A 189 -31.06 -2.39 12.03
C ILE A 189 -31.00 -0.85 12.04
N GLY A 190 -30.70 -0.27 10.88
CA GLY A 190 -30.56 1.18 10.69
C GLY A 190 -29.24 1.76 11.21
N ALA A 191 -28.42 1.01 11.94
CA ALA A 191 -27.12 1.50 12.40
C ALA A 191 -26.19 1.78 11.21
N PRO A 192 -25.39 2.87 11.24
CA PRO A 192 -24.42 3.17 10.20
C PRO A 192 -23.43 2.02 9.99
N ALA A 193 -23.21 1.65 8.74
CA ALA A 193 -22.27 0.62 8.35
C ALA A 193 -21.46 1.07 7.13
N ILE A 194 -20.27 0.49 6.96
CA ILE A 194 -19.51 0.62 5.71
C ILE A 194 -19.85 -0.59 4.85
N ALA A 195 -20.38 -0.34 3.66
CA ALA A 195 -20.69 -1.36 2.67
C ALA A 195 -19.52 -1.48 1.67
N ALA A 196 -19.27 -2.71 1.21
CA ALA A 196 -18.24 -3.01 0.22
C ALA A 196 -18.89 -3.38 -1.12
N TYR A 197 -18.34 -2.86 -2.22
CA TYR A 197 -18.89 -3.01 -3.57
C TYR A 197 -17.83 -3.46 -4.58
N ASP A 198 -18.26 -4.29 -5.53
CA ASP A 198 -17.57 -4.54 -6.80
C ASP A 198 -18.32 -3.79 -7.92
N GLY A 199 -17.76 -2.66 -8.33
CA GLY A 199 -18.46 -1.68 -9.17
C GLY A 199 -19.74 -1.17 -8.48
N GLU A 200 -20.89 -1.49 -9.07
CA GLU A 200 -22.22 -1.17 -8.52
C GLU A 200 -22.80 -2.28 -7.64
N ASN A 201 -22.21 -3.48 -7.67
CA ASN A 201 -22.76 -4.62 -6.94
C ASN A 201 -22.24 -4.61 -5.51
N GLN A 202 -23.14 -4.54 -4.53
CA GLN A 202 -22.76 -4.76 -3.14
C GLN A 202 -22.33 -6.22 -2.95
N VAL A 203 -21.23 -6.42 -2.23
CA VAL A 203 -20.67 -7.75 -1.92
C VAL A 203 -20.72 -8.09 -0.43
N GLY A 204 -21.06 -7.11 0.41
CA GLY A 204 -21.22 -7.29 1.86
C GLY A 204 -21.09 -5.97 2.61
N ARG A 205 -20.87 -6.06 3.92
CA ARG A 205 -20.72 -4.91 4.82
C ARG A 205 -19.80 -5.23 6.00
N LEU A 206 -19.09 -4.23 6.51
CA LEU A 206 -18.39 -4.36 7.79
C LEU A 206 -19.40 -4.41 8.94
N THR A 207 -19.05 -5.10 10.02
CA THR A 207 -19.84 -5.05 11.26
C THR A 207 -19.97 -3.62 11.78
N VAL A 208 -20.96 -3.32 12.62
CA VAL A 208 -21.15 -1.97 13.19
C VAL A 208 -19.89 -1.49 13.93
N GLY A 209 -19.27 -2.36 14.73
CA GLY A 209 -18.04 -2.04 15.46
C GLY A 209 -16.88 -1.70 14.52
N LYS A 210 -16.66 -2.51 13.48
CA LYS A 210 -15.61 -2.22 12.49
C LYS A 210 -15.93 -0.99 11.65
N SER A 211 -17.19 -0.79 11.29
CA SER A 211 -17.64 0.39 10.57
C SER A 211 -17.32 1.66 11.36
N ALA A 212 -17.59 1.67 12.67
CA ALA A 212 -17.28 2.81 13.53
C ALA A 212 -15.78 3.16 13.54
N GLU A 213 -14.87 2.17 13.48
CA GLU A 213 -13.41 2.40 13.46
C GLU A 213 -12.91 3.13 12.20
N TYR A 214 -13.60 2.99 11.07
CA TYR A 214 -13.17 3.54 9.77
C TYR A 214 -14.12 4.60 9.20
N MET A 215 -15.24 4.85 9.87
CA MET A 215 -16.29 5.76 9.42
C MET A 215 -15.75 7.17 9.14
N SER A 216 -14.86 7.67 10.01
CA SER A 216 -14.25 8.99 9.84
C SER A 216 -13.43 9.08 8.55
N ALA A 217 -12.64 8.06 8.24
CA ALA A 217 -11.83 8.01 7.02
C ALA A 217 -12.70 7.96 5.77
N VAL A 218 -13.69 7.06 5.72
CA VAL A 218 -14.59 6.91 4.58
C VAL A 218 -15.41 8.19 4.36
N ARG A 219 -15.97 8.79 5.43
CA ARG A 219 -16.69 10.08 5.33
C ARG A 219 -15.79 11.22 4.86
N HIS A 220 -14.54 11.25 5.30
CA HIS A 220 -13.59 12.29 4.91
C HIS A 220 -13.26 12.22 3.41
N ALA A 221 -13.01 11.02 2.88
CA ALA A 221 -12.78 10.81 1.45
C ALA A 221 -14.01 11.25 0.62
N LEU A 222 -15.18 10.70 0.94
CA LEU A 222 -16.43 11.02 0.23
C LEU A 222 -16.78 12.50 0.33
N GLY A 223 -16.61 13.12 1.49
CA GLY A 223 -16.86 14.55 1.70
C GLY A 223 -15.93 15.48 0.92
N ARG A 224 -14.78 14.96 0.46
CA ARG A 224 -13.84 15.67 -0.43
C ARG A 224 -14.01 15.30 -1.91
N GLY A 225 -15.05 14.54 -2.25
CA GLY A 225 -15.30 14.09 -3.63
C GLY A 225 -14.38 12.96 -4.09
N PHE A 226 -13.72 12.26 -3.16
CA PHE A 226 -12.94 11.07 -3.47
C PHE A 226 -13.75 9.81 -3.22
N THR A 227 -13.46 8.76 -3.98
CA THR A 227 -14.07 7.45 -3.80
C THR A 227 -13.13 6.55 -2.97
N PRO A 228 -13.50 6.12 -1.76
CA PRO A 228 -12.63 5.28 -0.93
C PRO A 228 -12.69 3.81 -1.36
N TYR A 229 -11.55 3.12 -1.34
CA TYR A 229 -11.43 1.71 -1.69
C TYR A 229 -10.62 0.93 -0.66
N ALA A 230 -10.88 -0.37 -0.53
CA ALA A 230 -10.03 -1.29 0.19
C ALA A 230 -9.62 -2.45 -0.71
N ILE A 231 -8.39 -2.94 -0.53
CA ILE A 231 -7.99 -4.22 -1.11
C ILE A 231 -8.59 -5.32 -0.25
N GLY A 232 -8.99 -6.42 -0.86
CA GLY A 232 -9.40 -7.61 -0.16
C GLY A 232 -9.19 -8.87 -0.96
N ILE A 233 -9.52 -9.99 -0.35
CA ILE A 233 -9.50 -11.32 -0.95
C ILE A 233 -10.93 -11.86 -0.98
N VAL A 234 -11.28 -12.48 -2.10
CA VAL A 234 -12.51 -13.25 -2.29
C VAL A 234 -12.10 -14.70 -2.36
N GLU A 235 -12.68 -15.54 -1.51
CA GLU A 235 -12.30 -16.94 -1.43
C GLU A 235 -13.51 -17.87 -1.32
N ARG A 236 -13.37 -19.07 -1.85
CA ARG A 236 -14.38 -20.13 -1.70
C ARG A 236 -14.16 -20.83 -0.37
N ASP A 237 -15.08 -20.65 0.57
CA ASP A 237 -15.19 -21.46 1.77
C ASP A 237 -16.13 -22.66 1.52
N PRO A 238 -15.74 -23.89 1.89
CA PRO A 238 -16.55 -25.09 1.68
C PRO A 238 -17.92 -25.07 2.38
N ASN A 239 -18.02 -24.38 3.51
CA ASN A 239 -19.19 -24.42 4.39
C ASN A 239 -20.04 -23.14 4.32
N ARG A 240 -19.40 -22.00 4.05
CA ARG A 240 -20.02 -20.67 4.09
C ARG A 240 -20.24 -20.06 2.71
N GLY A 241 -19.82 -20.74 1.64
CA GLY A 241 -19.86 -20.21 0.28
C GLY A 241 -18.71 -19.25 0.03
N ILE A 242 -18.91 -18.24 -0.82
CA ILE A 242 -17.86 -17.27 -1.13
C ILE A 242 -17.79 -16.23 -0.01
N GLN A 243 -16.60 -15.98 0.51
CA GLN A 243 -16.31 -15.05 1.59
C GLN A 243 -15.48 -13.88 1.09
N VAL A 244 -15.61 -12.71 1.74
CA VAL A 244 -14.79 -11.53 1.46
C VAL A 244 -14.06 -11.10 2.73
N THR A 245 -12.75 -10.92 2.61
CA THR A 245 -11.94 -10.32 3.66
C THR A 245 -11.27 -9.07 3.12
N LEU A 246 -11.49 -7.93 3.77
CA LEU A 246 -10.81 -6.68 3.42
C LEU A 246 -9.53 -6.55 4.22
N TYR A 247 -8.48 -6.03 3.59
CA TYR A 247 -7.29 -5.56 4.27
C TYR A 247 -7.45 -4.08 4.58
N LEU A 248 -7.59 -3.79 5.87
CA LEU A 248 -7.88 -2.44 6.36
C LEU A 248 -6.76 -1.92 7.26
N PRO A 249 -6.72 -0.61 7.51
CA PRO A 249 -5.68 -0.03 8.33
C PRO A 249 -5.82 -0.43 9.80
N ILE A 250 -4.73 -0.54 10.55
CA ILE A 250 -4.77 -0.66 12.00
C ILE A 250 -5.08 0.73 12.60
N SER A 251 -6.36 0.98 12.87
CA SER A 251 -6.91 2.26 13.38
C SER A 251 -6.12 2.87 14.54
N LYS A 252 -5.60 2.06 15.47
CA LYS A 252 -4.87 2.53 16.67
C LYS A 252 -3.61 3.35 16.39
N TYR A 253 -3.05 3.29 15.19
CA TYR A 253 -1.85 4.04 14.80
C TYR A 253 -2.18 5.36 14.08
N ARG A 254 -3.46 5.75 14.02
CA ARG A 254 -3.92 6.87 13.20
C ARG A 254 -4.64 7.88 14.06
N SER A 255 -4.27 9.15 13.91
CA SER A 255 -4.87 10.28 14.63
C SER A 255 -5.75 11.15 13.73
N ASN A 256 -5.67 10.99 12.41
CA ASN A 256 -6.50 11.71 11.44
C ASN A 256 -6.89 10.82 10.25
N ALA A 257 -7.89 11.26 9.48
CA ALA A 257 -8.47 10.51 8.38
C ALA A 257 -7.49 10.29 7.21
N GLU A 258 -6.61 11.23 6.93
CA GLU A 258 -5.66 11.16 5.81
C GLU A 258 -4.65 10.02 5.99
N GLN A 259 -4.25 9.72 7.23
CA GLN A 259 -3.36 8.61 7.55
C GLN A 259 -3.97 7.22 7.26
N TYR A 260 -5.27 7.12 6.96
CA TYR A 260 -5.90 5.85 6.59
C TYR A 260 -5.67 5.49 5.13
N PHE A 261 -5.26 6.43 4.29
CA PHE A 261 -5.11 6.22 2.85
C PHE A 261 -3.64 6.18 2.45
N TYR A 262 -3.35 5.42 1.40
CA TYR A 262 -2.11 5.62 0.68
C TYR A 262 -2.08 7.05 0.14
N SER A 263 -1.02 7.78 0.44
CA SER A 263 -0.85 9.14 -0.04
C SER A 263 0.21 9.16 -1.12
N PRO A 264 0.07 9.95 -2.20
CA PRO A 264 1.23 10.39 -2.93
C PRO A 264 2.13 11.11 -1.92
N VAL A 265 3.37 10.66 -1.70
CA VAL A 265 4.31 11.51 -0.95
C VAL A 265 4.71 12.59 -1.96
N THR A 266 3.99 13.70 -1.99
CA THR A 266 4.55 14.91 -2.57
C THR A 266 5.57 15.45 -1.56
N GLY A 267 6.64 16.07 -2.05
CA GLY A 267 7.40 17.02 -1.23
C GLY A 267 6.46 18.06 -0.59
N PRO A 268 6.95 18.83 0.40
CA PRO A 268 6.16 19.45 1.46
C PRO A 268 4.86 20.11 0.98
N ASN A 269 3.76 19.74 1.63
CA ASN A 269 2.43 20.36 1.61
C ASN A 269 1.84 20.71 0.24
N GLN A 270 1.06 19.79 -0.33
CA GLN A 270 -0.09 20.15 -1.17
C GLN A 270 -1.31 19.32 -0.77
N MET A 271 -1.78 19.51 0.46
CA MET A 271 -3.20 19.35 0.81
C MET A 271 -3.58 20.58 1.63
N HIS A 272 -3.97 21.62 0.92
CA HIS A 272 -4.72 22.76 1.44
C HIS A 272 -6.14 22.66 0.91
#